data_AF-A0A959Q5F5-F1
#
_entry.id   AF-A0A959Q5F5-F1
#
_cell.length_a   1.000
_cell.length_b   1.000
_cell.length_c   1.000
_cell.angle_alpha   90.00
_cell.angle_beta   90.00
_cell.angle_gamma   90.00
#
_symmetry.space_group_name_H-M   'P 1'
#
loop_
_entity.id
_entity.type
_entity.pdbx_description
1 polymer ?
#
loop_
_entity_poly.entity_id
_entity_poly.type
_entity_poly.pdbx_seq_one_letter_code
_entity_poly.pdbx_strand_id
1 'polypeptide(L)' 'MDLRSKILLDKLPRHIAIIMDGNGRWAKRQGKPRVFGHRNGVKAV' A
#
# COMPACT_ATOMS: atom_id res chain seq x y z
N MET A 1 -15.61 1.78 -17.90
CA MET A 1 -14.31 2.13 -18.53
C MET A 1 -13.20 1.51 -17.70
N ASP A 2 -12.31 0.76 -18.33
CA ASP A 2 -11.18 0.11 -17.67
C ASP A 2 -10.10 1.16 -17.30
N LEU A 3 -9.46 1.02 -16.13
CA LEU A 3 -8.40 1.93 -15.68
C LEU A 3 -7.08 1.67 -16.41
N ARG A 4 -6.82 0.42 -16.81
CA ARG A 4 -5.59 0.07 -17.53
C ARG A 4 -5.54 0.70 -18.91
N SER A 5 -6.68 0.80 -19.60
CA SER A 5 -6.75 1.44 -20.93
C SER A 5 -6.38 2.93 -20.94
N LYS A 6 -6.21 3.56 -19.77
CA LYS A 6 -5.81 4.97 -19.63
C LYS A 6 -4.31 5.15 -19.35
N ILE A 7 -3.55 4.07 -19.18
CA ILE A 7 -2.12 4.13 -18.87
C ILE A 7 -1.32 4.28 -20.16
N LEU A 8 -0.47 5.30 -20.22
CA LEU A 8 0.51 5.51 -21.30
C LEU A 8 1.76 4.68 -21.00
N LEU A 9 1.87 3.51 -21.64
CA LEU A 9 2.93 2.53 -21.36
C LEU A 9 4.34 3.07 -21.67
N ASP A 10 4.46 3.96 -22.65
CA ASP A 10 5.69 4.64 -23.06
C ASP A 10 6.21 5.65 -22.02
N LYS A 11 5.39 6.04 -21.04
CA LYS A 11 5.72 7.03 -20.01
C LYS A 11 5.83 6.45 -18.60
N LEU A 12 5.97 5.13 -18.49
CA LEU A 12 6.10 4.49 -17.18
C LEU A 12 7.45 4.81 -16.52
N PRO A 13 7.47 5.05 -15.19
CA PRO A 13 8.72 5.24 -14.47
C PRO A 13 9.55 3.95 -14.49
N ARG A 14 10.87 4.09 -14.67
CA ARG A 14 11.81 2.96 -14.66
C ARG A 14 12.03 2.35 -13.27
N HIS A 15 11.75 3.12 -12.21
CA HIS A 15 11.91 2.69 -10.82
C HIS A 15 10.84 3.35 -9.96
N ILE A 16 10.26 2.58 -9.04
CA ILE A 16 9.27 3.05 -8.07
C ILE A 16 9.73 2.60 -6.70
N ALA A 17 9.75 3.54 -5.75
CA ALA A 17 9.94 3.26 -4.34
C ALA A 17 8.68 3.68 -3.58
N ILE A 18 8.21 2.83 -2.66
CA ILE A 18 7.00 3.07 -1.87
C ILE A 18 7.36 2.95 -0.39
N ILE A 19 7.03 3.99 0.39
CA ILE A 19 7.16 3.97 1.84
C ILE A 19 5.83 3.53 2.43
N MET A 20 5.80 2.35 3.04
CA MET A 20 4.60 1.82 3.69
C MET A 20 4.49 2.31 5.13
N ASP A 21 3.97 3.52 5.33
CA ASP A 21 3.65 4.07 6.65
C ASP A 21 2.17 3.84 7.03
N GLY A 22 1.87 3.88 8.32
CA GLY A 22 0.50 3.98 8.83
C GLY A 22 -0.10 2.66 9.34
N ASN A 23 0.60 1.54 9.22
CA ASN A 23 0.12 0.23 9.72
C ASN A 23 -0.26 0.25 11.22
N GLY A 24 0.54 0.91 12.05
CA GLY A 24 0.23 1.08 13.47
C GLY A 24 -1.00 1.98 13.72
N ARG A 25 -1.18 3.06 12.94
CA ARG A 25 -2.36 3.94 13.02
C ARG A 25 -3.62 3.22 12.56
N TRP A 26 -3.52 2.43 11.48
CA TRP A 26 -4.60 1.58 10.99
C TRP A 26 -5.04 0.57 12.04
N ALA A 27 -4.11 -0.14 12.69
CA ALA A 27 -4.44 -1.09 13.76
C ALA A 27 -5.14 -0.42 14.95
N LYS A 28 -4.66 0.78 15.36
CA LYS A 28 -5.28 1.55 16.45
C LYS A 28 -6.74 1.90 16.14
N ARG A 29 -7.06 2.32 14.91
CA ARG A 29 -8.45 2.61 14.50
C ARG A 29 -9.38 1.40 14.55
N GLN A 30 -8.81 0.20 14.43
CA GLN A 30 -9.55 -1.07 14.51
C GLN A 30 -9.62 -1.63 15.95
N GLY A 31 -9.14 -0.89 16.95
CA GLY A 31 -9.05 -1.37 18.34
C GLY A 31 -8.05 -2.52 18.53
N LYS A 32 -7.07 -2.66 17.64
CA LYS A 32 -6.09 -3.77 17.65
C LYS A 32 -4.68 -3.29 18.07
N PRO A 33 -3.84 -4.19 18.63
CA PRO A 33 -2.44 -3.90 18.91
C PRO A 33 -1.66 -3.54 17.64
N ARG A 34 -0.62 -2.69 17.74
CA ARG A 34 0.19 -2.25 16.57
C ARG A 34 0.76 -3.42 15.76
N VAL A 35 1.17 -4.49 16.44
CA VAL A 35 1.71 -5.71 15.81
C VAL A 35 0.72 -6.33 14.82
N PHE A 36 -0.59 -6.23 15.08
CA PHE A 36 -1.62 -6.67 14.14
C PHE A 36 -1.54 -5.87 12.83
N GLY A 37 -1.37 -4.56 12.90
CA GLY A 37 -1.17 -3.72 11.71
C GLY A 37 0.08 -4.07 10.93
N HIS A 38 1.19 -4.34 11.61
CA HIS A 38 2.43 -4.77 10.96
C HIS A 38 2.27 -6.11 10.23
N ARG A 39 1.60 -7.11 10.84
CA ARG A 39 1.29 -8.39 10.17
C ARG A 39 0.43 -8.21 8.92
N ASN A 40 -0.53 -7.27 8.94
CA ASN A 40 -1.33 -6.94 7.77
C ASN A 40 -0.50 -6.23 6.69
N GLY A 41 0.40 -5.32 7.10
CA GLY A 41 1.35 -4.66 6.20
C GLY A 41 2.27 -5.65 5.48
N VAL A 42 2.68 -6.74 6.14
CA VAL A 42 3.48 -7.81 5.51
C VAL A 42 2.70 -8.59 4.44
N LYS A 43 1.36 -8.69 4.53
CA LYS A 43 0.55 -9.34 3.49
C LYS A 43 0.23 -8.44 2.30
N ALA A 44 0.40 -7.13 2.46
CA ALA A 44 0.08 -6.15 1.43
C ALA A 44 1.23 -5.92 0.43
N VAL A 45 2.42 -6.46 0.75
CA VAL A 45 3.60 -6.50 -0.13
C VAL A 45 3.71 -7.80 -0.89
#